data_AF-A0A0C3RYG2-F1
#
_entry.id   AF-A0A0C3RYG2-F1
#
_cell.length_a   1.000
_cell.length_b   1.000
_cell.length_c   1.000
_cell.angle_alpha   90.00
_cell.angle_beta   90.00
_cell.angle_gamma   90.00
#
_symmetry.space_group_name_H-M   'P 1'
#
loop_
_entity.id
_entity.type
_entity.pdbx_description
1 polymer ?
#
loop_
_entity_poly.entity_id
_entity_poly.type
_entity_poly.pdbx_seq_one_letter_code
_entity_poly.pdbx_strand_id
1 'polypeptide(L)'
;ISTLFRVNKGILGFNSPVFSGMFLLPEASTQELYEGVLVVRVTDTTEELVALLTTLHNPGMHHARSLLHSRVDPDLPSHLTPLMRMATKYLFDHVRTRVIAILHERWPQSFEQWLRAHAELSVIQDEQKHPRNRAAQGGLVDGKAVHERMPEPCAAIRFAQDYDV
;
A
#
# COMPACT_ATOMS: atom_id res chain seq x y z
N ILE A 1 -5.93 23.74 8.39
CA ILE A 1 -7.24 23.09 8.17
C ILE A 1 -7.21 21.81 9.00
N SER A 2 -8.19 21.58 9.87
CA SER A 2 -8.32 20.34 10.64
C SER A 2 -9.31 19.41 9.95
N THR A 3 -8.89 18.19 9.62
CA THR A 3 -9.74 17.17 9.00
C THR A 3 -10.35 16.27 10.09
N LEU A 4 -11.64 15.97 9.97
CA LEU A 4 -12.37 15.07 10.87
C LEU A 4 -12.87 13.86 10.08
N PHE A 5 -12.72 12.67 10.69
CA PHE A 5 -13.22 11.42 10.14
C PHE A 5 -14.23 10.82 11.11
N ARG A 6 -15.40 10.43 10.60
CA ARG A 6 -16.40 9.69 11.38
C ARG A 6 -16.34 8.22 11.01
N VAL A 7 -16.06 7.38 12.00
CA VAL A 7 -15.71 5.97 11.82
C VAL A 7 -16.39 5.11 12.87
N ASN A 8 -16.54 3.81 12.59
CA ASN A 8 -17.11 2.87 13.55
C ASN A 8 -16.06 2.45 14.60
N LYS A 9 -16.33 2.77 15.87
CA LYS A 9 -15.48 2.41 17.02
C LYS A 9 -15.20 0.92 17.11
N GLY A 10 -16.21 0.09 16.85
CA GLY A 10 -16.10 -1.38 16.90
C GLY A 10 -15.17 -1.92 15.81
N ILE A 11 -15.26 -1.40 14.58
CA ILE A 11 -14.35 -1.81 13.49
C ILE A 11 -12.91 -1.48 13.86
N LEU A 12 -12.64 -0.26 14.33
CA LEU A 12 -11.27 0.13 14.71
C LEU A 12 -10.75 -0.66 15.92
N GLY A 13 -11.55 -0.79 16.97
CA GLY A 13 -11.16 -1.49 18.20
C GLY A 13 -10.96 -3.00 17.98
N PHE A 14 -11.79 -3.62 17.13
CA PHE A 14 -11.62 -5.05 16.78
C PHE A 14 -10.32 -5.31 16.02
N ASN A 15 -9.94 -4.38 15.15
CA ASN A 15 -8.84 -4.55 14.23
C ASN A 15 -7.49 -4.01 14.75
N SER A 16 -7.51 -3.20 15.81
CA SER A 16 -6.33 -2.58 16.40
C SER A 16 -6.43 -2.57 17.93
N PRO A 17 -5.51 -3.25 18.64
CA PRO A 17 -5.45 -3.20 20.09
C PRO A 17 -5.09 -1.79 20.59
N VAL A 18 -4.37 -0.99 19.80
CA VAL A 18 -4.05 0.41 20.13
C VAL A 18 -5.32 1.24 20.20
N PHE A 19 -6.16 1.19 19.15
CA PHE A 19 -7.44 1.90 19.16
C PHE A 19 -8.38 1.33 20.22
N SER A 20 -8.43 0.01 20.41
CA SER A 20 -9.19 -0.60 21.52
C SER A 20 -8.77 -0.04 22.87
N GLY A 21 -7.46 0.07 23.13
CA GLY A 21 -6.91 0.66 24.35
C GLY A 21 -7.28 2.14 24.49
N MET A 22 -7.10 2.94 23.43
CA MET A 22 -7.46 4.37 23.42
C MET A 22 -8.93 4.61 23.78
N PHE A 23 -9.81 3.70 23.35
CA PHE A 23 -11.23 3.73 23.61
C PHE A 23 -11.67 3.28 25.01
N LEU A 24 -10.78 2.62 25.76
CA LEU A 24 -11.00 2.10 27.11
C LEU A 24 -10.39 3.00 28.19
N LEU A 25 -9.52 3.94 27.83
CA LEU A 25 -8.92 4.89 28.78
C LEU A 25 -10.03 5.66 29.52
N PRO A 26 -9.96 5.77 30.86
CA PRO A 26 -10.97 6.47 31.65
C PRO A 26 -11.17 7.88 31.11
N GLU A 27 -12.43 8.28 31.01
CA GLU A 27 -12.83 9.61 30.55
C GLU A 27 -12.16 10.65 31.45
N ALA A 28 -11.04 11.22 31.02
CA ALA A 28 -10.55 12.46 31.61
C ALA A 28 -11.69 13.47 31.46
N SER A 29 -11.93 14.29 32.49
CA SER A 29 -13.07 15.22 32.65
C SER A 29 -13.25 16.27 31.53
N THR A 30 -12.49 16.19 30.45
CA THR A 30 -12.47 17.06 29.28
C THR A 30 -12.31 16.22 28.00
N GLN A 31 -13.19 15.25 27.77
CA GLN A 31 -13.26 14.61 26.45
C GLN A 31 -13.86 15.59 25.44
N GLU A 32 -13.13 15.83 24.35
CA GLU A 32 -13.63 16.64 23.26
C GLU A 32 -14.71 15.86 22.51
N LEU A 33 -15.90 16.44 22.45
CA LEU A 33 -17.03 15.91 21.69
C LEU A 33 -17.26 16.79 20.47
N TYR A 34 -17.48 16.15 19.32
CA TYR A 34 -17.93 16.81 18.10
C TYR A 34 -19.24 16.15 17.69
N GLU A 35 -20.32 16.94 17.62
CA GLU A 35 -21.67 16.45 17.36
C GLU A 35 -22.12 15.29 18.29
N GLY A 36 -21.69 15.35 19.57
CA GLY A 36 -22.00 14.32 20.56
C GLY A 36 -21.21 13.01 20.40
N VAL A 37 -20.21 12.97 19.50
CA VAL A 37 -19.33 11.82 19.30
C VAL A 37 -17.94 12.14 19.86
N LEU A 38 -17.32 11.15 20.52
CA LEU A 38 -15.96 11.27 21.03
C LEU A 38 -14.96 11.56 19.92
N VAL A 39 -14.20 12.63 20.08
CA VAL A 39 -13.09 12.98 19.19
C VAL A 39 -11.80 12.39 19.73
N VAL A 40 -11.14 11.57 18.90
CA VAL A 40 -9.79 11.08 19.18
C VAL A 40 -8.82 11.85 18.28
N ARG A 41 -7.88 12.57 18.90
CA ARG A 41 -6.82 13.28 18.18
C ARG A 41 -5.66 12.33 17.91
N VAL A 42 -5.27 12.27 16.64
CA VAL A 42 -4.10 11.53 16.17
C VAL A 42 -3.12 12.48 15.50
N THR A 43 -1.86 12.09 15.40
CA THR A 43 -0.77 12.91 14.83
C THR A 43 -0.48 12.58 13.36
N ASP A 44 -1.19 11.60 12.79
CA ASP A 44 -0.98 11.13 11.42
C ASP A 44 -1.55 12.09 10.38
N THR A 45 -1.03 12.00 9.15
CA THR A 45 -1.53 12.85 8.08
C THR A 45 -2.91 12.39 7.59
N THR A 46 -3.61 13.30 6.92
CA THR A 46 -4.94 13.02 6.35
C THR A 46 -4.86 11.84 5.36
N GLU A 47 -3.82 11.82 4.53
CA GLU A 47 -3.60 10.83 3.47
C GLU A 47 -3.40 9.42 4.04
N GLU A 48 -2.64 9.30 5.12
CA GLU A 48 -2.40 8.04 5.81
C GLU A 48 -3.66 7.46 6.42
N LEU A 49 -4.45 8.31 7.09
CA LEU A 49 -5.70 7.92 7.70
C LEU A 49 -6.71 7.50 6.65
N VAL A 50 -6.80 8.22 5.52
CA VAL A 50 -7.65 7.83 4.39
C VAL A 50 -7.23 6.45 3.88
N ALA A 51 -5.93 6.23 3.61
CA ALA A 51 -5.45 4.95 3.09
C ALA A 51 -5.79 3.77 4.04
N LEU A 52 -5.59 3.95 5.35
CA LEU A 52 -5.93 2.96 6.36
C LEU A 52 -7.44 2.72 6.45
N LEU A 53 -8.23 3.78 6.58
CA LEU A 53 -9.68 3.69 6.77
C LEU A 53 -10.38 3.10 5.54
N THR A 54 -9.95 3.49 4.32
CA THR A 54 -10.45 2.90 3.08
C THR A 54 -10.12 1.41 3.00
N THR A 55 -8.93 1.00 3.47
CA THR A 55 -8.53 -0.41 3.54
C THR A 55 -9.43 -1.21 4.48
N LEU A 56 -9.70 -0.69 5.69
CA LEU A 56 -10.51 -1.38 6.69
C LEU A 56 -11.98 -1.55 6.30
N HIS A 57 -12.54 -0.58 5.57
CA HIS A 57 -13.95 -0.61 5.16
C HIS A 57 -14.17 -1.34 3.81
N ASN A 58 -13.11 -1.73 3.12
CA ASN A 58 -13.19 -2.50 1.88
C ASN A 58 -12.43 -3.83 2.03
N PRO A 59 -13.09 -4.90 2.52
CA PRO A 59 -12.43 -6.17 2.84
C PRO A 59 -11.78 -6.87 1.62
N GLY A 60 -12.17 -6.51 0.39
CA GLY A 60 -11.51 -7.02 -0.82
C GLY A 60 -10.25 -6.25 -1.20
N MET A 61 -9.94 -5.14 -0.50
CA MET A 61 -8.91 -4.18 -0.89
C MET A 61 -9.04 -3.82 -2.38
N HIS A 62 -10.25 -3.81 -2.94
CA HIS A 62 -10.43 -3.53 -4.36
C HIS A 62 -9.88 -2.16 -4.71
N HIS A 63 -9.85 -1.21 -3.78
CA HIS A 63 -9.14 0.06 -3.94
C HIS A 63 -7.62 -0.04 -3.84
N ALA A 64 -7.02 -0.84 -2.95
CA ALA A 64 -5.58 -1.11 -3.03
C ALA A 64 -5.27 -1.83 -4.35
N ARG A 65 -6.01 -2.86 -4.73
CA ARG A 65 -5.89 -3.50 -6.06
C ARG A 65 -6.22 -2.55 -7.22
N SER A 66 -7.06 -1.52 -7.02
CA SER A 66 -7.45 -0.47 -7.99
C SER A 66 -6.36 0.58 -8.19
N LEU A 67 -5.78 1.06 -7.10
CA LEU A 67 -4.54 1.84 -7.12
C LEU A 67 -3.38 1.03 -7.73
N LEU A 68 -3.43 -0.30 -7.60
CA LEU A 68 -2.44 -1.25 -8.10
C LEU A 68 -2.87 -1.98 -9.39
N HIS A 69 -3.75 -1.37 -10.21
CA HIS A 69 -4.36 -1.99 -11.40
C HIS A 69 -3.38 -2.36 -12.52
N SER A 70 -2.11 -2.00 -12.39
CA SER A 70 -1.07 -2.56 -13.24
C SER A 70 -0.34 -3.64 -12.45
N ARG A 71 -0.11 -4.83 -13.05
CA ARG A 71 0.89 -5.82 -12.56
C ARG A 71 2.33 -5.25 -12.45
N VAL A 72 2.47 -3.95 -12.67
CA VAL A 72 3.47 -3.17 -13.40
C VAL A 72 3.39 -1.74 -12.82
N ASP A 73 3.29 -1.64 -11.49
CA ASP A 73 3.39 -0.37 -10.77
C ASP A 73 4.80 -0.33 -10.14
N PRO A 74 5.74 0.42 -10.73
CA PRO A 74 7.11 0.50 -10.23
C PRO A 74 7.15 1.10 -8.82
N ASP A 75 6.18 1.97 -8.51
CA ASP A 75 6.09 2.74 -7.28
C ASP A 75 5.28 2.04 -6.18
N LEU A 76 4.89 0.78 -6.41
CA LEU A 76 4.13 -0.02 -5.45
C LEU A 76 4.72 0.03 -4.02
N PRO A 77 6.04 -0.18 -3.78
CA PRO A 77 6.58 -0.11 -2.41
C PRO A 77 6.35 1.27 -1.76
N SER A 78 6.51 2.34 -2.53
CA SER A 78 6.26 3.72 -2.10
C SER A 78 4.78 3.92 -1.76
N HIS A 79 3.86 3.37 -2.56
CA HIS A 79 2.42 3.42 -2.31
C HIS A 79 1.99 2.62 -1.07
N LEU A 80 2.68 1.51 -0.79
CA LEU A 80 2.40 0.66 0.38
C LEU A 80 2.98 1.22 1.68
N THR A 81 4.03 2.04 1.60
CA THR A 81 4.77 2.56 2.76
C THR A 81 3.87 3.27 3.78
N PRO A 82 3.00 4.23 3.40
CA PRO A 82 2.11 4.90 4.35
C PRO A 82 1.15 3.93 5.06
N LEU A 83 0.61 2.95 4.32
CA LEU A 83 -0.30 1.96 4.88
C LEU A 83 0.44 1.01 5.84
N MET A 84 1.64 0.58 5.48
CA MET A 84 2.50 -0.26 6.33
C MET A 84 2.89 0.46 7.63
N ARG A 85 3.23 1.75 7.54
CA ARG A 85 3.53 2.61 8.69
C ARG A 85 2.36 2.66 9.66
N MET A 86 1.16 2.94 9.15
CA MET A 86 -0.07 3.00 9.95
C MET A 86 -0.42 1.64 10.55
N ALA A 87 -0.30 0.56 9.76
CA ALA A 87 -0.56 -0.78 10.24
C ALA A 87 0.39 -1.18 11.38
N THR A 88 1.67 -0.79 11.27
CA THR A 88 2.67 -1.05 12.31
C THR A 88 2.43 -0.16 13.54
N LYS A 89 2.17 1.14 13.36
CA LYS A 89 1.94 2.10 14.46
C LYS A 89 0.73 1.73 15.32
N TYR A 90 -0.36 1.30 14.68
CA TYR A 90 -1.61 0.98 15.35
C TYR A 90 -1.86 -0.52 15.51
N LEU A 91 -0.88 -1.37 15.19
CA LEU A 91 -0.96 -2.84 15.34
C LEU A 91 -2.15 -3.45 14.60
N PHE A 92 -2.35 -3.06 13.34
CA PHE A 92 -3.29 -3.71 12.43
C PHE A 92 -2.62 -4.92 11.74
N ASP A 93 -2.46 -6.02 12.47
CA ASP A 93 -1.69 -7.19 12.02
C ASP A 93 -2.19 -7.79 10.70
N HIS A 94 -3.50 -7.81 10.50
CA HIS A 94 -4.10 -8.31 9.26
C HIS A 94 -3.77 -7.40 8.05
N VAL A 95 -3.74 -6.08 8.25
CA VAL A 95 -3.33 -5.13 7.20
C VAL A 95 -1.84 -5.33 6.90
N ARG A 96 -1.00 -5.40 7.93
CA ARG A 96 0.44 -5.65 7.78
C ARG A 96 0.69 -6.93 7.00
N THR A 97 0.10 -8.05 7.41
CA THR A 97 0.21 -9.35 6.74
C THR A 97 -0.22 -9.26 5.27
N ARG A 98 -1.30 -8.52 4.99
CA ARG A 98 -1.78 -8.36 3.62
C ARG A 98 -0.85 -7.52 2.75
N VAL A 99 -0.30 -6.43 3.29
CA VAL A 99 0.68 -5.59 2.60
C VAL A 99 1.93 -6.40 2.24
N ILE A 100 2.43 -7.21 3.18
CA ILE A 100 3.56 -8.13 2.97
C ILE A 100 3.23 -9.14 1.87
N ALA A 101 2.05 -9.76 1.91
CA ALA A 101 1.62 -10.69 0.86
C ALA A 101 1.58 -10.03 -0.52
N ILE A 102 1.06 -8.80 -0.63
CA ILE A 102 1.08 -8.04 -1.90
C ILE A 102 2.50 -7.80 -2.38
N LEU A 103 3.44 -7.47 -1.48
CA LEU A 103 4.84 -7.27 -1.84
C LEU A 103 5.48 -8.58 -2.35
N HIS A 104 5.28 -9.71 -1.66
CA HIS A 104 5.80 -11.00 -2.10
C HIS A 104 5.16 -11.50 -3.39
N GLU A 105 3.86 -11.26 -3.62
CA GLU A 105 3.18 -11.60 -4.89
C GLU A 105 3.81 -10.87 -6.10
N ARG A 106 4.57 -9.80 -5.86
CA ARG A 106 5.12 -8.93 -6.90
C ARG A 106 6.60 -9.17 -7.16
N TRP A 107 7.27 -9.88 -6.27
CA TRP A 107 8.67 -10.24 -6.39
C TRP A 107 8.83 -11.75 -6.53
N PRO A 108 9.64 -12.24 -7.47
CA PRO A 108 9.86 -13.66 -7.63
C PRO A 108 10.44 -14.26 -6.35
N GLN A 109 9.69 -15.20 -5.74
CA GLN A 109 10.08 -15.87 -4.49
C GLN A 109 10.89 -17.16 -4.74
N SER A 110 11.15 -17.51 -5.99
CA SER A 110 11.94 -18.68 -6.39
C SER A 110 12.70 -18.42 -7.68
N PHE A 111 13.73 -19.23 -7.92
CA PHE A 111 14.50 -19.17 -9.16
C PHE A 111 13.64 -19.38 -10.41
N GLU A 112 12.65 -20.28 -10.37
CA GLU A 112 11.73 -20.50 -11.50
C GLU A 112 10.84 -19.29 -11.78
N GLN A 113 10.31 -18.65 -10.73
CA GLN A 113 9.54 -17.41 -10.87
C GLN A 113 10.41 -16.27 -11.40
N TRP A 114 11.66 -16.19 -10.94
CA TRP A 114 12.64 -15.22 -11.42
C TRP A 114 12.94 -15.42 -12.90
N LEU A 115 13.16 -16.67 -13.33
CA LEU A 115 13.44 -17.02 -14.72
C LEU A 115 12.25 -16.68 -15.63
N ARG A 116 11.02 -16.98 -15.17
CA ARG A 116 9.80 -16.60 -15.90
C ARG A 116 9.70 -15.08 -16.07
N ALA A 117 9.89 -14.33 -14.98
CA ALA A 117 9.87 -12.87 -15.04
C ALA A 117 10.97 -12.32 -15.98
N HIS A 118 12.17 -12.90 -15.96
CA HIS A 118 13.27 -12.51 -16.86
C HIS A 118 12.96 -12.81 -18.33
N ALA A 119 12.36 -13.97 -18.61
CA ALA A 119 11.97 -14.32 -19.97
C ALA A 119 10.89 -13.35 -20.51
N GLU A 120 9.87 -13.04 -19.69
CA GLU A 120 8.84 -12.03 -20.04
C GLU A 120 9.48 -10.66 -20.35
N LEU A 121 10.45 -10.23 -19.53
CA LEU A 121 11.17 -8.97 -19.75
C LEU A 121 12.03 -8.98 -21.00
N SER A 122 12.68 -10.10 -21.33
CA SER A 122 13.47 -10.21 -22.56
C SER A 122 12.60 -10.07 -23.82
N VAL A 123 11.40 -10.64 -23.83
CA VAL A 123 10.45 -10.50 -24.94
C VAL A 123 10.06 -9.04 -25.11
N ILE A 124 9.71 -8.36 -24.02
CA ILE A 124 9.35 -6.93 -24.07
C ILE A 124 10.55 -6.09 -24.54
N GLN A 125 11.76 -6.35 -24.03
CA GLN A 125 12.96 -5.63 -24.46
C GLN A 125 13.25 -5.82 -25.96
N ASP A 126 13.04 -7.02 -26.50
CA ASP A 126 13.24 -7.30 -27.91
C ASP A 126 12.16 -6.64 -28.79
N GLU A 127 10.90 -6.64 -28.33
CA GLU A 127 9.81 -5.88 -28.95
C GLU A 127 10.10 -4.37 -29.00
N GLN A 128 10.68 -3.80 -27.93
CA GLN A 128 11.08 -2.39 -27.88
C GLN A 128 12.22 -2.06 -28.87
N LYS A 129 13.18 -2.96 -29.01
CA LYS A 129 14.32 -2.80 -29.93
C LYS A 129 13.93 -2.99 -31.39
N HIS A 130 12.76 -3.57 -31.67
CA HIS A 130 12.32 -3.84 -33.04
C HIS A 130 12.16 -2.53 -33.84
N PRO A 131 12.70 -2.42 -35.07
CA PRO A 131 12.78 -1.15 -35.82
C PRO A 131 11.43 -0.46 -36.01
N ARG A 132 10.36 -1.26 -36.16
CA ARG A 132 8.98 -0.80 -36.29
C ARG A 132 8.50 -0.03 -35.05
N ASN A 133 8.73 -0.55 -33.85
CA ASN A 133 8.26 0.05 -32.59
C ASN A 133 9.15 1.23 -32.18
N ARG A 134 10.45 1.13 -32.48
CA ARG A 134 11.41 2.22 -32.24
C ARG A 134 11.07 3.48 -33.03
N ALA A 135 10.58 3.33 -34.27
CA ALA A 135 10.18 4.44 -35.13
C ALA A 135 8.76 4.97 -34.85
N ALA A 136 7.82 4.12 -34.41
CA ALA A 136 6.42 4.50 -34.24
C ALA A 136 6.05 5.05 -32.84
N GLN A 137 6.73 4.61 -31.77
CA GLN A 137 6.40 4.98 -30.38
C GLN A 137 7.64 5.22 -29.50
N GLY A 138 8.79 5.53 -30.09
CA GLY A 138 10.04 5.74 -29.33
C GLY A 138 10.53 4.50 -28.56
N GLY A 139 10.06 3.31 -28.95
CA GLY A 139 10.38 2.06 -28.27
C GLY A 139 9.51 1.77 -27.03
N LEU A 140 8.37 2.43 -26.85
CA LEU A 140 7.38 2.07 -25.82
C LEU A 140 6.56 0.85 -26.24
N VAL A 141 6.12 0.04 -25.29
CA VAL A 141 5.15 -1.06 -25.49
C VAL A 141 3.95 -0.78 -24.58
N ASP A 142 2.75 -0.68 -25.14
CA ASP A 142 1.53 -0.19 -24.46
C ASP A 142 1.71 1.17 -23.76
N GLY A 143 2.53 2.04 -24.34
CA GLY A 143 2.80 3.37 -23.79
C GLY A 143 3.74 3.40 -22.58
N LYS A 144 4.33 2.26 -22.17
CA LYS A 144 5.28 2.17 -21.06
C LYS A 144 6.66 1.67 -21.49
N ALA A 145 7.70 2.16 -20.81
CA ALA A 145 9.07 1.66 -20.94
C ALA A 145 9.29 0.40 -20.07
N VAL A 146 10.29 -0.43 -20.37
CA VAL A 146 10.57 -1.67 -19.60
C VAL A 146 10.80 -1.41 -18.11
N HIS A 147 11.52 -0.34 -17.75
CA HIS A 147 11.81 -0.01 -16.36
C HIS A 147 10.56 0.45 -15.59
N GLU A 148 9.59 1.06 -16.26
CA GLU A 148 8.28 1.41 -15.69
C GLU A 148 7.40 0.17 -15.49
N ARG A 149 7.87 -1.00 -15.93
CA ARG A 149 7.16 -2.27 -15.82
C ARG A 149 7.64 -3.17 -14.71
N MET A 150 8.75 -2.81 -14.07
CA MET A 150 9.34 -3.58 -12.97
C MET A 150 9.15 -2.82 -11.65
N PRO A 151 8.83 -3.51 -10.54
CA PRO A 151 8.86 -2.88 -9.22
C PRO A 151 10.25 -2.31 -8.94
N GLU A 152 10.31 -1.10 -8.39
CA GLU A 152 11.59 -0.43 -8.14
C GLU A 152 12.37 -1.16 -7.03
N PRO A 153 13.57 -1.71 -7.34
CA PRO A 153 14.31 -2.57 -6.43
C PRO A 153 14.75 -1.86 -5.15
N CYS A 154 15.19 -0.60 -5.24
CA CYS A 154 15.74 0.11 -4.09
C CYS A 154 14.65 0.40 -3.06
N ALA A 155 13.46 0.78 -3.52
CA ALA A 155 12.28 1.07 -2.71
C ALA A 155 11.76 -0.22 -2.05
N ALA A 156 11.78 -1.35 -2.76
CA ALA A 156 11.43 -2.64 -2.18
C ALA A 156 12.42 -3.08 -1.08
N ILE A 157 13.73 -2.95 -1.34
CA ILE A 157 14.78 -3.26 -0.34
C ILE A 157 14.64 -2.35 0.88
N ARG A 158 14.45 -1.05 0.66
CA ARG A 158 14.26 -0.08 1.74
C ARG A 158 13.01 -0.38 2.55
N PHE A 159 11.90 -0.70 1.88
CA PHE A 159 10.66 -1.10 2.54
C PHE A 159 10.88 -2.33 3.44
N ALA A 160 11.57 -3.36 2.93
CA ALA A 160 11.90 -4.56 3.69
C ALA A 160 12.75 -4.24 4.93
N GLN A 161 13.77 -3.37 4.78
CA GLN A 161 14.62 -2.92 5.88
C GLN A 161 13.86 -2.11 6.93
N ASP A 162 13.02 -1.16 6.50
CA ASP A 162 12.29 -0.25 7.40
C ASP A 162 11.23 -0.98 8.24
N TYR A 163 10.70 -2.10 7.74
CA TYR A 163 9.59 -2.81 8.37
C TYR A 163 9.89 -4.24 8.81
N ASP A 164 11.13 -4.72 8.68
CA ASP A 164 11.56 -6.09 9.00
C ASP A 164 10.68 -7.14 8.32
N VAL A 165 10.74 -7.16 6.98
CA VAL A 165 9.96 -8.03 6.08
C VAL A 165 10.89 -8.77 5.14
#